data_AF-A0A2G6P370-F1
#
_entry.id   AF-A0A2G6P370-F1
#
_cell.length_a   1.000
_cell.length_b   1.000
_cell.length_c   1.000
_cell.angle_alpha   90.00
_cell.angle_beta   90.00
_cell.angle_gamma   90.00
#
_symmetry.space_group_name_H-M   'P 1'
#
loop_
_entity.id
_entity.type
_entity.pdbx_description
1 polymer ?
#
loop_
_entity_poly.entity_id
_entity_poly.type
_entity_poly.pdbx_seq_one_letter_code
_entity_poly.pdbx_strand_id
1 'polypeptide(L)'
;MDKKNNIYNYKAPKSMNEEVHFFVTKGRITITTFLLRFLFSILLTGIFLLIYNLYALPKYYDKLVLNDIGEFVIRDATFKTTFFAFEKFSIYILPTMMFVFIIIQGIKRIHDTNKSGWFICVPLYNIVLLLSKGTDKNNDYGINPRQQKSVKYFDELEKNKQ
;
A
#
# COMPACT_ATOMS: atom_id res chain seq x y z
N MET A 1 45.50 5.61 -6.00
CA MET A 1 44.36 5.85 -5.09
C MET A 1 43.11 6.00 -5.94
N ASP A 2 42.16 5.08 -5.79
CA ASP A 2 40.94 5.03 -6.60
C ASP A 2 40.05 6.25 -6.28
N LYS A 3 39.85 7.16 -7.25
CA LYS A 3 39.08 8.42 -7.09
C LYS A 3 37.65 8.20 -6.59
N LYS A 4 37.15 6.96 -6.65
CA LYS A 4 35.80 6.58 -6.19
C LYS A 4 35.63 6.51 -4.68
N ASN A 5 36.71 6.37 -3.90
CA ASN A 5 36.65 6.23 -2.44
C ASN A 5 37.18 7.47 -1.71
N ASN A 6 36.79 8.66 -2.17
CA ASN A 6 37.11 9.90 -1.45
C ASN A 6 36.05 10.15 -0.37
N ILE A 7 36.48 10.31 0.89
CA ILE A 7 35.60 10.56 2.05
C ILE A 7 34.75 11.81 1.82
N TYR A 8 35.29 12.81 1.12
CA TYR A 8 34.58 14.04 0.78
C TYR A 8 33.41 13.85 -0.21
N ASN A 9 33.37 12.73 -0.94
CA ASN A 9 32.26 12.38 -1.84
C ASN A 9 31.26 11.39 -1.19
N TYR A 10 31.44 11.04 0.09
CA TYR A 10 30.50 10.18 0.78
C TYR A 10 29.22 10.95 1.15
N LYS A 11 28.10 10.52 0.57
CA LYS A 11 26.77 11.03 0.93
C LYS A 11 26.06 9.98 1.80
N ALA A 12 25.81 10.32 3.06
CA ALA A 12 25.02 9.47 3.94
C ALA A 12 23.59 9.32 3.38
N PRO A 13 23.01 8.11 3.38
CA PRO A 13 21.61 7.92 3.00
C PRO A 13 20.70 8.64 4.00
N LYS A 14 19.59 9.21 3.53
CA LYS A 14 18.65 9.94 4.41
C LYS A 14 17.97 9.01 5.42
N SER A 15 17.72 7.76 5.03
CA SER A 15 17.23 6.74 5.94
C SER A 15 17.73 5.37 5.55
N MET A 16 18.03 4.53 6.55
CA MET A 16 18.47 3.15 6.36
C MET A 16 17.40 2.14 6.78
N ASN A 17 16.13 2.52 6.63
CA ASN A 17 15.00 1.69 7.03
C ASN A 17 14.87 0.47 6.12
N GLU A 18 14.61 -0.68 6.72
CA GLU A 18 14.22 -1.90 6.03
C GLU A 18 12.73 -2.20 6.26
N GLU A 19 12.13 -2.89 5.30
CA GLU A 19 10.78 -3.43 5.48
C GLU A 19 10.85 -4.79 6.16
N VAL A 20 10.32 -4.89 7.39
CA VAL A 20 10.33 -6.13 8.17
C VAL A 20 9.01 -6.90 8.13
N HIS A 21 7.88 -6.22 7.96
CA HIS A 21 6.54 -6.83 7.96
C HIS A 21 5.60 -6.14 6.96
N PHE A 22 4.47 -6.79 6.67
CA PHE A 22 3.52 -6.40 5.62
C PHE A 22 2.90 -5.00 5.80
N PHE A 23 2.63 -4.58 7.04
CA PHE A 23 1.98 -3.29 7.34
C PHE A 23 2.95 -2.18 7.75
N VAL A 24 4.25 -2.39 7.63
CA VAL A 24 5.24 -1.37 7.99
C VAL A 24 5.19 -0.22 6.99
N THR A 25 5.14 1.01 7.49
CA THR A 25 5.07 2.24 6.67
C THR A 25 6.43 2.70 6.16
N LYS A 26 7.51 2.18 6.74
CA LYS A 26 8.90 2.51 6.41
C LYS A 26 9.54 1.46 5.51
N GLY A 27 10.65 1.85 4.88
CA GLY A 27 11.43 0.98 4.00
C GLY A 27 10.95 0.99 2.55
N ARG A 28 11.78 0.45 1.67
CA ARG A 28 11.51 0.32 0.24
C ARG A 28 10.78 -0.99 -0.04
N ILE A 29 9.96 -1.01 -1.09
CA ILE A 29 9.22 -2.21 -1.49
C ILE A 29 9.48 -2.56 -2.95
N THR A 30 9.48 -3.85 -3.25
CA THR A 30 9.56 -4.36 -4.62
C THR A 30 8.23 -4.19 -5.36
N ILE A 31 8.28 -4.27 -6.69
CA ILE A 31 7.09 -4.26 -7.55
C ILE A 31 6.13 -5.41 -7.21
N THR A 32 6.63 -6.60 -6.92
CA THR A 32 5.80 -7.77 -6.59
C THR A 32 5.04 -7.55 -5.29
N THR A 33 5.71 -7.04 -4.25
CA THR A 33 5.09 -6.72 -2.98
C THR A 33 4.07 -5.58 -3.11
N PHE A 34 4.38 -4.56 -3.92
CA PHE A 34 3.44 -3.49 -4.21
C PHE A 34 2.18 -4.01 -4.91
N LEU A 35 2.33 -4.79 -6.00
CA LEU A 35 1.22 -5.36 -6.75
C LEU A 35 0.37 -6.31 -5.89
N LEU A 36 0.99 -7.12 -5.04
CA LEU A 36 0.28 -7.98 -4.11
C LEU A 36 -0.58 -7.18 -3.13
N ARG A 37 -0.06 -6.08 -2.58
CA ARG A 37 -0.79 -5.19 -1.65
C ARG A 37 -1.90 -4.41 -2.36
N PHE A 38 -1.65 -3.98 -3.59
CA PHE A 38 -2.63 -3.35 -4.44
C PHE A 38 -3.79 -4.30 -4.75
N LEU A 39 -3.48 -5.54 -5.14
CA LEU A 39 -4.47 -6.59 -5.40
C LEU A 39 -5.28 -6.91 -4.13
N PHE A 40 -4.60 -7.10 -2.99
CA PHE A 40 -5.26 -7.32 -1.70
C PHE A 40 -6.28 -6.22 -1.38
N SER A 41 -5.90 -4.96 -1.59
CA SER A 41 -6.76 -3.80 -1.33
C SER A 41 -7.98 -3.74 -2.24
N ILE A 42 -7.82 -4.07 -3.53
CA ILE A 42 -8.92 -4.17 -4.49
C ILE A 42 -9.85 -5.33 -4.13
N LEU A 43 -9.30 -6.51 -3.84
CA LEU A 43 -10.09 -7.70 -3.52
C LEU A 43 -10.90 -7.49 -2.25
N LEU A 44 -10.30 -6.96 -1.19
CA LEU A 44 -10.99 -6.69 0.07
C LEU A 44 -12.17 -5.73 -0.14
N THR A 45 -11.94 -4.64 -0.88
CA THR A 45 -12.99 -3.66 -1.20
C THR A 45 -14.07 -4.28 -2.09
N GLY A 46 -13.67 -5.02 -3.12
CA GLY A 46 -14.56 -5.69 -4.06
C GLY A 46 -15.47 -6.71 -3.38
N ILE A 47 -14.97 -7.47 -2.41
CA ILE A 47 -15.77 -8.41 -1.62
C ILE A 47 -16.87 -7.67 -0.85
N PHE A 48 -16.55 -6.58 -0.16
CA PHE A 48 -17.55 -5.79 0.57
C PHE A 48 -18.59 -5.16 -0.35
N LEU A 49 -18.16 -4.64 -1.51
CA LEU A 49 -19.08 -4.12 -2.53
C LEU A 49 -19.98 -5.22 -3.11
N LEU A 50 -19.46 -6.42 -3.35
CA LEU A 50 -20.25 -7.55 -3.80
C LEU A 50 -21.27 -7.97 -2.76
N ILE A 51 -20.89 -8.04 -1.48
CA ILE A 51 -21.83 -8.34 -0.38
C ILE A 51 -22.90 -7.25 -0.29
N TYR A 52 -22.52 -5.98 -0.40
CA TYR A 52 -23.49 -4.88 -0.42
C TYR A 52 -24.48 -5.00 -1.57
N ASN A 53 -24.01 -5.25 -2.80
CA ASN A 53 -24.88 -5.31 -3.97
C ASN A 53 -25.72 -6.59 -4.07
N LEU A 54 -25.14 -7.75 -3.75
CA LEU A 54 -25.79 -9.05 -3.93
C LEU A 54 -26.62 -9.48 -2.72
N TYR A 55 -26.40 -8.89 -1.55
CA TYR A 55 -27.07 -9.30 -0.31
C TYR A 55 -27.75 -8.14 0.41
N ALA A 56 -27.04 -7.06 0.73
CA ALA A 56 -27.61 -5.99 1.54
C ALA A 56 -28.70 -5.20 0.79
N LEU A 57 -28.46 -4.85 -0.48
CA LEU A 57 -29.41 -4.11 -1.31
C LEU A 57 -30.73 -4.88 -1.55
N PRO A 58 -30.74 -6.15 -2.00
CA PRO A 58 -31.98 -6.89 -2.17
C PRO A 58 -32.80 -6.95 -0.88
N LYS A 59 -32.16 -7.23 0.26
CA LYS A 59 -32.83 -7.23 1.57
C LYS A 59 -33.39 -5.88 1.97
N TYR A 60 -32.75 -4.80 1.55
CA TYR A 60 -33.27 -3.45 1.76
C TYR A 60 -34.56 -3.25 0.98
N TYR A 61 -34.57 -3.58 -0.31
CA TYR A 61 -35.76 -3.48 -1.17
C TYR A 61 -36.91 -4.36 -0.67
N ASP A 62 -36.64 -5.59 -0.22
CA ASP A 62 -37.66 -6.48 0.34
C ASP A 62 -38.35 -5.92 1.60
N LYS A 63 -37.65 -5.07 2.36
CA LYS A 63 -38.16 -4.45 3.59
C LYS A 63 -38.78 -3.06 3.38
N LEU A 64 -38.81 -2.55 2.15
CA LEU A 64 -39.48 -1.30 1.84
C LEU A 64 -40.99 -1.52 1.84
N VAL A 65 -41.69 -0.73 2.66
CA VAL A 65 -43.15 -0.75 2.73
C VAL A 65 -43.67 0.64 2.40
N LEU A 66 -44.76 0.72 1.65
CA LEU A 66 -45.48 1.97 1.41
C LEU A 66 -46.30 2.33 2.65
N ASN A 67 -46.09 3.54 3.15
CA ASN A 67 -46.91 4.12 4.20
C ASN A 67 -48.19 4.75 3.64
N ASP A 68 -49.12 5.12 4.53
CA ASP A 68 -50.43 5.70 4.17
C ASP A 68 -50.33 7.02 3.38
N ILE A 69 -49.19 7.70 3.49
CA ILE A 69 -48.83 8.94 2.77
C ILE A 69 -48.13 8.68 1.42
N GLY A 70 -47.95 7.41 1.01
CA GLY A 70 -47.31 7.03 -0.25
C GLY A 70 -45.78 7.01 -0.22
N GLU A 71 -45.15 7.18 0.95
CA GLU A 71 -43.70 7.13 1.10
C GLU A 71 -43.19 5.71 1.36
N PHE A 72 -42.05 5.36 0.75
CA PHE A 72 -41.34 4.11 1.04
C PHE A 72 -40.54 4.22 2.34
N VAL A 73 -40.89 3.41 3.33
CA VAL A 73 -40.24 3.43 4.65
C VAL A 73 -39.97 2.01 5.12
N ILE A 74 -38.85 1.84 5.83
CA ILE A 74 -38.54 0.61 6.56
C ILE A 74 -39.06 0.77 7.98
N ARG A 75 -39.99 -0.11 8.39
CA ARG A 75 -40.57 -0.10 9.74
C ARG A 75 -39.62 -0.58 10.84
N ASP A 76 -38.71 -1.49 10.49
CA ASP A 76 -37.71 -2.04 11.40
C ASP A 76 -36.54 -1.06 11.57
N ALA A 77 -36.54 -0.33 12.70
CA ALA A 77 -35.51 0.64 13.02
C ALA A 77 -34.11 0.01 13.16
N THR A 78 -34.02 -1.20 13.71
CA THR A 78 -32.76 -1.93 13.91
C THR A 78 -32.15 -2.33 12.58
N PHE A 79 -32.97 -2.82 11.64
CA PHE A 79 -32.49 -3.11 10.29
C PHE A 79 -32.06 -1.84 9.56
N LYS A 80 -32.84 -0.76 9.64
CA LYS A 80 -32.53 0.52 8.99
C LYS A 80 -31.17 1.04 9.43
N THR A 81 -30.90 1.11 10.74
CA THR A 81 -29.61 1.60 11.26
C THR A 81 -28.45 0.69 10.86
N THR A 82 -28.63 -0.63 10.95
CA THR A 82 -27.59 -1.61 10.58
C THR A 82 -27.25 -1.54 9.09
N PHE A 83 -28.27 -1.43 8.22
CA PHE A 83 -28.08 -1.29 6.78
C PHE A 83 -27.29 -0.03 6.43
N PHE A 84 -27.70 1.13 6.92
CA PHE A 84 -26.98 2.39 6.65
C PHE A 84 -25.56 2.41 7.21
N ALA A 85 -25.32 1.77 8.35
CA ALA A 85 -23.97 1.61 8.88
C ALA A 85 -23.10 0.74 7.95
N PHE A 86 -23.63 -0.39 7.49
CA PHE A 86 -22.93 -1.29 6.56
C PHE A 86 -22.71 -0.65 5.18
N GLU A 87 -23.68 0.08 4.66
CA GLU A 87 -23.57 0.89 3.45
C GLU A 87 -22.42 1.90 3.58
N LYS A 88 -22.45 2.71 4.65
CA LYS A 88 -21.40 3.72 4.87
C LYS A 88 -20.02 3.09 4.98
N PHE A 89 -19.93 1.97 5.68
CA PHE A 89 -18.68 1.24 5.81
C PHE A 89 -18.16 0.75 4.46
N SER A 90 -19.02 0.08 3.68
CA SER A 90 -18.64 -0.58 2.43
C SER A 90 -18.37 0.41 1.29
N ILE A 91 -19.10 1.52 1.23
CA ILE A 91 -19.00 2.50 0.13
C ILE A 91 -18.00 3.61 0.43
N TYR A 92 -17.90 4.07 1.69
CA TYR A 92 -17.08 5.25 2.01
C TYR A 92 -15.87 4.90 2.86
N ILE A 93 -16.06 4.24 4.00
CA ILE A 93 -14.98 4.08 4.99
C ILE A 93 -13.89 3.15 4.48
N LEU A 94 -14.27 1.92 4.09
CA LEU A 94 -13.31 0.90 3.65
C LEU A 94 -12.54 1.34 2.38
N PRO A 95 -13.20 1.87 1.32
CA PRO A 95 -12.48 2.36 0.14
C PRO A 95 -11.51 3.51 0.45
N THR A 96 -11.89 4.43 1.35
CA THR A 96 -11.01 5.54 1.76
C THR A 96 -9.77 5.02 2.51
N MET A 97 -9.95 4.07 3.43
CA MET A 97 -8.83 3.44 4.15
C MET A 97 -7.88 2.72 3.18
N MET A 98 -8.45 1.96 2.23
CA MET A 98 -7.71 1.24 1.21
C MET A 98 -6.96 2.17 0.25
N PHE A 99 -7.56 3.31 -0.10
CA PHE A 99 -6.91 4.34 -0.90
C PHE A 99 -5.68 4.93 -0.20
N VAL A 100 -5.82 5.33 1.08
CA VAL A 100 -4.68 5.83 1.87
C VAL A 100 -3.57 4.79 1.97
N PHE A 101 -3.92 3.52 2.20
CA PHE A 101 -2.98 2.42 2.22
C PHE A 101 -2.21 2.32 0.89
N ILE A 102 -2.90 2.31 -0.26
CA ILE A 102 -2.25 2.23 -1.58
C ILE A 102 -1.33 3.43 -1.83
N ILE A 103 -1.71 4.64 -1.42
CA ILE A 103 -0.87 5.84 -1.59
C ILE A 103 0.45 5.70 -0.80
N ILE A 104 0.38 5.27 0.46
CA ILE A 104 1.58 5.02 1.28
C ILE A 104 2.47 3.99 0.60
N GLN A 105 1.88 2.89 0.11
CA GLN A 105 2.61 1.84 -0.59
C GLN A 105 3.23 2.34 -1.90
N GLY A 106 2.53 3.18 -2.66
CA GLY A 106 3.03 3.78 -3.88
C GLY A 106 4.22 4.70 -3.63
N ILE A 107 4.19 5.49 -2.55
CA ILE A 107 5.33 6.33 -2.15
C ILE A 107 6.56 5.47 -1.85
N LYS A 108 6.40 4.39 -1.07
CA LYS A 108 7.48 3.44 -0.79
C LYS A 108 8.05 2.81 -2.07
N ARG A 109 7.19 2.54 -3.05
CA ARG A 109 7.59 2.02 -4.35
C ARG A 109 8.38 3.04 -5.17
N ILE A 110 7.98 4.31 -5.15
CA ILE A 110 8.71 5.40 -5.84
C ILE A 110 10.08 5.64 -5.18
N HIS A 111 10.15 5.59 -3.86
CA HIS A 111 11.42 5.67 -3.12
C HIS A 111 12.41 4.56 -3.52
N ASP A 112 11.92 3.40 -3.96
CA ASP A 112 12.75 2.31 -4.48
C ASP A 112 13.48 2.66 -5.79
N THR A 113 12.97 3.63 -6.55
CA THR A 113 13.63 4.22 -7.74
C THR A 113 14.56 5.40 -7.41
N ASN A 114 14.79 5.67 -6.12
CA ASN A 114 15.56 6.81 -5.61
C ASN A 114 15.00 8.18 -6.04
N LYS A 115 13.68 8.27 -6.18
CA LYS A 115 12.93 9.50 -6.48
C LYS A 115 12.10 9.94 -5.27
N SER A 116 11.70 11.21 -5.25
CA SER A 116 10.84 11.77 -4.21
C SER A 116 9.44 11.15 -4.23
N GLY A 117 8.85 10.87 -3.08
CA GLY A 117 7.47 10.37 -2.96
C GLY A 117 6.41 11.25 -3.62
N TRP A 118 6.68 12.56 -3.73
CA TRP A 118 5.79 13.52 -4.39
C TRP A 118 5.49 13.21 -5.86
N PHE A 119 6.34 12.42 -6.53
CA PHE A 119 6.07 11.99 -7.90
C PHE A 119 4.86 11.06 -8.02
N ILE A 120 4.27 10.59 -6.92
CA ILE A 120 2.98 9.86 -6.95
C ILE A 120 1.83 10.73 -7.45
N CYS A 121 1.91 12.05 -7.21
CA CYS A 121 0.90 13.03 -7.61
C CYS A 121 1.02 13.43 -9.07
N VAL A 122 2.11 13.08 -9.76
CA VAL A 122 2.32 13.40 -11.17
C VAL A 122 1.65 12.33 -12.03
N PRO A 123 0.60 12.66 -12.79
CA PRO A 123 -0.11 11.68 -13.62
C PRO A 123 0.83 11.06 -14.66
N LEU A 124 0.59 9.79 -15.01
CA LEU A 124 1.35 8.96 -15.96
C LEU A 124 2.78 8.65 -15.51
N TYR A 125 3.53 9.63 -15.02
CA TYR A 125 4.88 9.44 -14.50
C TYR A 125 4.88 8.57 -13.25
N ASN A 126 3.87 8.71 -12.38
CA ASN A 126 3.67 7.82 -11.25
C ASN A 126 3.57 6.35 -11.70
N ILE A 127 2.80 6.02 -12.74
CA ILE A 127 2.65 4.66 -13.27
C ILE A 127 4.00 4.13 -13.77
N VAL A 128 4.72 4.94 -14.55
CA VAL A 128 6.06 4.57 -15.05
C VAL A 128 6.99 4.24 -13.88
N LEU A 129 7.04 5.09 -12.84
CA LEU A 129 7.90 4.87 -11.67
C LEU A 129 7.47 3.66 -10.84
N LEU A 130 6.16 3.41 -10.68
CA LEU A 130 5.64 2.26 -9.95
C LEU A 130 6.05 0.93 -10.62
N LEU A 131 6.11 0.91 -11.96
CA LEU A 131 6.46 -0.27 -12.75
C LEU A 131 7.96 -0.37 -13.08
N SER A 132 8.73 0.71 -12.95
CA SER A 132 10.17 0.75 -13.25
C SER A 132 11.00 -0.11 -12.31
N LYS A 133 12.12 -0.69 -12.76
CA LYS A 133 13.03 -1.43 -11.87
C LYS A 133 13.57 -0.53 -10.74
N GLY A 134 13.63 -1.08 -9.52
CA GLY A 134 14.24 -0.43 -8.36
C GLY A 134 15.76 -0.29 -8.44
N THR A 135 16.36 0.49 -7.55
CA THR A 135 17.82 0.62 -7.49
C THR A 135 18.47 -0.63 -6.88
N ASP A 136 19.48 -1.18 -7.55
CA ASP A 136 20.16 -2.42 -7.14
C ASP A 136 21.02 -2.25 -5.86
N LYS A 137 21.35 -1.02 -5.46
CA LYS A 137 22.06 -0.70 -4.22
C LYS A 137 21.15 0.01 -3.22
N ASN A 138 21.64 0.11 -1.98
CA ASN A 138 21.08 1.02 -0.98
C ASN A 138 21.01 2.44 -1.56
N ASN A 139 19.93 3.14 -1.25
CA ASN A 139 19.69 4.49 -1.76
C ASN A 139 19.33 5.43 -0.61
N ASP A 140 19.00 6.68 -0.92
CA ASP A 140 18.70 7.70 0.10
C ASP A 140 17.51 7.29 1.01
N TYR A 141 16.66 6.35 0.60
CA TYR A 141 15.41 5.97 1.25
C TYR A 141 15.42 4.59 1.92
N GLY A 142 16.51 3.82 1.82
CA GLY A 142 16.65 2.58 2.55
C GLY A 142 17.50 1.51 1.89
N ILE A 143 17.57 0.39 2.59
CA ILE A 143 18.28 -0.81 2.15
C ILE A 143 17.56 -1.41 0.93
N ASN A 144 18.31 -1.97 -0.01
CA ASN A 144 17.70 -2.65 -1.15
C ASN A 144 16.84 -3.83 -0.64
N PRO A 145 15.53 -3.88 -0.95
CA PRO A 145 14.64 -4.95 -0.47
C PRO A 145 14.98 -6.34 -1.03
N ARG A 146 15.81 -6.42 -2.08
CA ARG A 146 16.30 -7.68 -2.66
C ARG A 146 17.67 -8.10 -2.11
N GLN A 147 18.26 -7.30 -1.22
CA GLN A 147 19.60 -7.60 -0.73
C GLN A 147 19.57 -8.80 0.20
N GLN A 148 20.20 -9.89 -0.23
CA GLN A 148 20.33 -11.10 0.56
C GLN A 148 21.27 -10.80 1.74
N LYS A 149 20.75 -10.94 2.97
CA LYS A 149 21.55 -10.80 4.19
C LYS A 149 22.51 -11.99 4.29
N SER A 150 23.67 -11.92 3.64
CA SER A 150 24.80 -12.80 3.97
C SER A 150 25.46 -12.23 5.23
N VAL A 151 25.24 -12.87 6.38
CA VAL A 151 26.02 -12.57 7.58
C VAL A 151 27.43 -13.05 7.28
N LYS A 152 28.37 -12.13 7.09
CA LYS A 152 29.79 -12.47 7.02
C LYS A 152 30.37 -12.38 8.42
N TYR A 153 30.95 -13.48 8.90
CA TYR A 153 31.66 -13.49 10.17
C TYR A 153 33.05 -12.87 10.00
N PHE A 154 33.62 -12.33 11.09
CA PHE A 154 34.93 -11.68 11.06
C PHE A 154 36.01 -12.62 10.47
N ASP A 155 35.98 -13.89 10.83
CA ASP A 155 36.92 -14.92 10.37
C ASP A 155 36.88 -15.12 8.83
N GLU A 156 35.71 -14.94 8.21
CA GLU A 156 35.56 -15.04 6.75
C GLU A 156 36.12 -13.80 6.01
N LEU A 157 36.16 -12.65 6.67
CA LEU A 157 36.70 -11.41 6.11
C LEU A 157 38.23 -11.42 6.11
N GLU A 158 38.85 -12.02 7.12
CA GLU A 158 40.31 -12.17 7.19
C GLU A 158 40.83 -13.16 6.14
N LYS A 159 40.11 -14.27 5.93
CA LYS A 159 40.49 -15.32 4.97
C LYS A 159 40.47 -14.87 3.50
N ASN A 160 39.70 -13.83 3.16
CA ASN A 160 39.63 -13.27 1.80
C ASN A 160 40.63 -12.12 1.54
N LYS A 161 41.44 -11.74 2.53
CA LYS A 161 42.48 -10.70 2.40
C LYS A 161 43.87 -11.26 2.09
N GLN A 162 44.08 -12.58 2.23
CA GLN A 162 45.29 -13.30 1.79
C GLN A 162 45.15 -13.69 0.32
#